data_AF-A0A2E4G2N3-F1
#
_entry.id   AF-A0A2E4G2N3-F1
#
_cell.length_a   1.000
_cell.length_b   1.000
_cell.length_c   1.000
_cell.angle_alpha   90.00
_cell.angle_beta   90.00
_cell.angle_gamma   90.00
#
_symmetry.space_group_name_H-M   'P 1'
#
loop_
_entity.id
_entity.type
_entity.pdbx_description
1 polymer ?
#
loop_
_entity_poly.entity_id
_entity_poly.type
_entity_poly.pdbx_seq_one_letter_code
_entity_poly.pdbx_strand_id
1 'polypeptide(L)' 'MDSYLISSRKQFLYYKQLGERTMAQLNEQELLQSLSYNDNSIAHIVKHLSGNV' A
#
# COMPACT_ATOMS: atom_id res chain seq x y z
N MET A 1 14.00 12.33 -22.05
CA MET A 1 13.65 12.48 -20.62
C MET A 1 12.15 12.40 -20.39
N ASP A 2 11.33 13.05 -21.23
CA ASP A 2 9.87 13.05 -21.06
C ASP A 2 9.23 11.65 -21.04
N SER A 3 9.72 10.73 -21.89
CA SER A 3 9.24 9.33 -21.89
C SER A 3 9.47 8.61 -20.55
N TYR A 4 10.58 8.91 -19.86
CA TYR A 4 10.90 8.28 -18.57
C TYR A 4 9.99 8.82 -17.45
N LEU A 5 9.74 10.13 -17.44
CA LEU A 5 8.84 10.76 -16.47
C LEU A 5 7.40 10.27 -16.65
N ILE A 6 6.96 10.15 -17.91
CA ILE A 6 5.64 9.62 -18.26
C ILE A 6 5.50 8.15 -17.83
N SER A 7 6.49 7.30 -18.14
CA SER A 7 6.45 5.88 -17.75
C SER A 7 6.47 5.71 -16.24
N SER A 8 7.33 6.47 -15.55
CA SER A 8 7.43 6.45 -14.09
C SER A 8 6.10 6.84 -13.44
N ARG A 9 5.46 7.92 -13.91
CA ARG A 9 4.15 8.35 -13.40
C ARG A 9 3.07 7.28 -13.61
N LYS A 10 3.06 6.62 -14.79
CA LYS A 10 2.13 5.51 -15.04
C LYS A 10 2.33 4.35 -14.07
N GLN A 11 3.58 4.02 -13.77
CA GLN A 11 3.91 2.94 -12.83
C GLN A 11 3.45 3.26 -11.40
N PHE A 12 3.69 4.50 -10.93
CA PHE A 12 3.18 4.94 -9.62
C PHE A 12 1.66 4.91 -9.54
N LEU A 13 0.97 5.36 -10.59
CA LEU A 13 -0.50 5.32 -10.63
C LEU A 13 -1.03 3.88 -10.62
N TYR A 14 -0.38 2.98 -11.36
CA TYR A 14 -0.72 1.56 -11.36
C TYR A 14 -0.60 0.94 -9.96
N TYR A 15 0.52 1.18 -9.25
CA TYR A 15 0.69 0.67 -7.89
C TYR A 15 -0.27 1.30 -6.88
N LYS A 16 -0.60 2.59 -7.03
CA LYS A 16 -1.65 3.23 -6.23
C LYS A 16 -3.00 2.54 -6.40
N GLN A 17 -3.42 2.29 -7.65
CA GLN A 17 -4.67 1.58 -7.95
C GLN A 17 -4.66 0.14 -7.41
N LEU A 18 -3.52 -0.55 -7.51
CA LEU A 18 -3.36 -1.88 -6.94
C LEU A 18 -3.51 -1.85 -5.42
N GLY A 19 -2.84 -0.90 -4.74
CA GLY A 19 -2.96 -0.70 -3.30
C GLY A 19 -4.40 -0.41 -2.86
N GLU A 20 -5.09 0.50 -3.54
CA GLU A 20 -6.50 0.82 -3.28
C GLU A 20 -7.40 -0.42 -3.40
N ARG A 21 -7.22 -1.22 -4.46
CA ARG A 21 -7.98 -2.47 -4.66
C ARG A 21 -7.65 -3.54 -3.62
N THR A 22 -6.40 -3.62 -3.17
CA THR A 22 -6.00 -4.55 -2.11
C THR A 22 -6.63 -4.17 -0.78
N MET A 23 -6.62 -2.88 -0.42
CA MET A 23 -7.25 -2.42 0.82
C MET A 23 -8.78 -2.62 0.81
N ALA A 24 -9.41 -2.48 -0.36
CA ALA A 24 -10.85 -2.70 -0.52
C ALA A 24 -11.30 -4.16 -0.38
N GLN A 25 -10.37 -5.13 -0.38
CA GLN A 25 -10.70 -6.56 -0.18
C GLN A 25 -10.97 -6.90 1.28
N LEU A 26 -10.59 -6.02 2.21
CA LEU A 26 -10.63 -6.28 3.64
C LEU A 26 -11.47 -5.22 4.34
N ASN A 27 -12.14 -5.62 5.42
CA ASN A 27 -12.78 -4.67 6.32
C ASN A 27 -11.77 -4.08 7.31
N GLU A 28 -12.19 -3.06 8.07
CA GLU A 28 -11.31 -2.36 9.01
C GLU A 28 -10.72 -3.27 10.10
N GLN A 29 -11.49 -4.24 10.61
CA GLN A 29 -11.00 -5.15 11.64
C GLN A 29 -9.89 -6.06 11.10
N GLU A 30 -10.06 -6.57 9.89
CA GLU A 30 -9.06 -7.39 9.20
C GLU A 30 -7.77 -6.60 8.90
N LEU A 31 -7.90 -5.31 8.56
CA LEU A 31 -6.73 -4.43 8.32
C LEU A 31 -5.92 -4.16 9.61
N LEU A 32 -6.60 -4.10 10.75
CA LEU A 32 -6.00 -3.86 12.06
C LEU A 32 -5.53 -5.13 12.75
N GLN A 33 -5.98 -6.31 12.29
CA GLN A 33 -5.61 -7.60 12.86
C GLN A 33 -4.12 -7.90 12.65
N SER A 34 -3.49 -8.42 13.70
CA SER A 34 -2.17 -9.04 13.63
C SER A 34 -2.29 -10.54 13.86
N LEU A 35 -1.46 -11.34 13.18
CA LEU A 35 -1.48 -12.80 13.28
C LEU A 35 -0.79 -13.31 14.56
N SER A 36 0.15 -12.54 15.11
CA SER A 36 0.89 -12.85 16.33
C SER A 36 1.26 -11.57 17.09
N TYR A 37 1.67 -11.70 18.35
CA TYR A 37 2.07 -10.55 19.19
C TYR A 37 3.19 -9.68 18.58
N ASN A 38 4.12 -10.27 17.83
CA ASN A 38 5.28 -9.57 17.28
C ASN A 38 5.13 -9.19 15.79
N ASP A 39 3.98 -9.49 15.19
CA ASP A 39 3.72 -9.18 13.78
C ASP A 39 3.07 -7.80 13.66
N ASN A 40 3.42 -7.07 12.60
CA ASN A 40 2.71 -5.85 12.24
C ASN A 40 1.42 -6.20 11.49
N SER A 41 0.33 -5.53 11.84
CA SER A 41 -0.89 -5.57 11.02
C SER A 41 -0.66 -4.92 9.66
N ILE A 42 -1.54 -5.20 8.69
CA ILE A 42 -1.50 -4.61 7.36
C ILE A 42 -1.50 -3.07 7.46
N ALA A 43 -2.35 -2.51 8.33
CA ALA A 43 -2.41 -1.08 8.58
C ALA A 43 -1.07 -0.49 9.08
N HIS A 44 -0.36 -1.19 9.98
CA HIS A 44 0.95 -0.75 10.46
C HIS A 44 2.00 -0.78 9.36
N ILE A 45 2.02 -1.84 8.55
CA ILE A 45 2.95 -1.94 7.41
C ILE A 45 2.71 -0.78 6.43
N VAL A 46 1.45 -0.53 6.04
CA VAL A 46 1.09 0.55 5.12
C VAL A 46 1.45 1.92 5.72
N LYS A 47 1.23 2.14 7.01
CA LYS A 47 1.63 3.38 7.71
C LYS A 47 3.14 3.60 7.69
N HIS A 48 3.94 2.55 7.86
CA HIS A 48 5.39 2.66 7.72
C HIS A 48 5.82 2.94 6.28
N LEU A 49 5.16 2.33 5.30
CA LEU A 49 5.45 2.58 3.89
C LEU A 49 5.07 4.01 3.47
N SER A 50 3.92 4.54 3.90
CA SER A 50 3.49 5.90 3.54
C SER A 50 4.20 7.02 4.30
N GLY A 51 4.84 6.71 5.43
CA GLY A 51 5.65 7.66 6.21
C GLY A 51 7.14 7.66 5.84
N ASN A 52 7.66 6.55 5.30
CA ASN A 52 9.07 6.41 4.91
C ASN A 52 9.32 6.60 3.40
N VAL A 53 8.28 6.56 2.57
CA VAL A 53 8.32 6.86 1.12
C VAL A 53 7.81 8.28 0.87
#